data_AF-A0A927VDR1-F1
#
_entry.id   AF-A0A927VDR1-F1
#
_cell.length_a   1.000
_cell.length_b   1.000
_cell.length_c   1.000
_cell.angle_alpha   90.00
_cell.angle_beta   90.00
_cell.angle_gamma   90.00
#
_symmetry.space_group_name_H-M   'P 1'
#
loop_
_entity.id
_entity.type
_entity.pdbx_description
1 polymer ?
#
loop_
_entity_poly.entity_id
_entity_poly.type
_entity_poly.pdbx_seq_one_letter_code
_entity_poly.pdbx_strand_id
1 'polypeptide(L)'
;MKHFFKERRKYGFMIAVVCLLCLSLPIYARTLVDIEKECRISVQYHVENTEFHLYKVADVTKTYGFPVTEEFASYEIDFDALNSEQWKNMAETLAGYVERDALEPIDMGTTDEQGCVNFENISVGVYLVVGKQVKDDNYIYRCKPFLAFVPLEMEDGTWNYEPEFSPKPSEDPIELIDLSAIKVWKDEGREDSRPKQIIVQLLKNGEIVDEIALNPENNWRFIWQDLSSEFTWQAVEKEVPEGYTVESIKEGNVLQIINTKEGEPEKPTVLPQTGQLWWPVPVLAFVGLLFLVLGFAGRKGNER
;
A
#
# COMPACT_ATOMS: atom_id res chain seq x y z
N MET A 1 -21.57 -2.86 62.26
CA MET A 1 -22.12 -1.82 61.35
C MET A 1 -21.07 -0.85 60.78
N LYS A 2 -20.11 -0.31 61.56
CA LYS A 2 -19.08 0.63 61.04
C LYS A 2 -18.06 0.03 60.06
N HIS A 3 -17.76 -1.27 60.13
CA HIS A 3 -16.78 -1.92 59.25
C HIS A 3 -17.30 -2.10 57.80
N PHE A 4 -18.60 -2.39 57.67
CA PHE A 4 -19.26 -2.67 56.38
C PHE A 4 -19.42 -1.41 55.51
N PHE A 5 -19.56 -0.23 56.14
CA PHE A 5 -19.64 1.06 55.44
C PHE A 5 -18.29 1.55 54.90
N LYS A 6 -17.18 1.11 55.53
CA LYS A 6 -15.81 1.51 55.12
C LYS A 6 -15.36 0.80 53.84
N GLU A 7 -15.82 -0.42 53.61
CA GLU A 7 -15.44 -1.20 52.41
C GLU A 7 -16.21 -0.76 51.16
N ARG A 8 -17.51 -0.48 51.25
CA ARG A 8 -18.30 0.05 50.12
C ARG A 8 -17.75 1.38 49.56
N ARG A 9 -17.22 2.23 50.43
CA ARG A 9 -16.57 3.49 50.03
C ARG A 9 -15.26 3.28 49.29
N LYS A 10 -14.52 2.20 49.61
CA LYS A 10 -13.29 1.80 48.91
C LYS A 10 -13.58 1.25 47.51
N TYR A 11 -14.58 0.38 47.37
CA TYR A 11 -14.97 -0.16 46.06
C TYR A 11 -15.58 0.91 45.14
N GLY A 12 -16.40 1.82 45.67
CA GLY A 12 -16.92 2.96 44.90
C GLY A 12 -15.81 3.93 44.44
N PHE A 13 -14.82 4.19 45.30
CA PHE A 13 -13.66 5.00 44.92
C PHE A 13 -12.77 4.30 43.89
N MET A 14 -12.55 2.99 44.03
CA MET A 14 -11.74 2.20 43.10
C MET A 14 -12.38 2.10 41.71
N ILE A 15 -13.70 1.92 41.62
CA ILE A 15 -14.44 1.95 40.34
C ILE A 15 -14.38 3.34 39.71
N ALA A 16 -14.55 4.42 40.49
CA ALA A 16 -14.42 5.78 39.99
C ALA A 16 -13.01 6.08 39.46
N VAL A 17 -11.96 5.58 40.13
CA VAL A 17 -10.56 5.71 39.68
C VAL A 17 -10.30 4.90 38.41
N VAL A 18 -10.86 3.69 38.27
CA VAL A 18 -10.75 2.90 37.03
C VAL A 18 -11.49 3.59 35.88
N CYS A 19 -12.69 4.14 36.10
CA CYS A 19 -13.39 4.92 35.08
C CYS A 19 -12.65 6.21 34.70
N LEU A 20 -12.03 6.91 35.66
CA LEU A 20 -11.19 8.09 35.40
C LEU A 20 -9.90 7.74 34.65
N LEU A 21 -9.30 6.58 34.91
CA LEU A 21 -8.13 6.07 34.19
C LEU A 21 -8.48 5.57 32.78
N CYS A 22 -9.72 5.10 32.55
CA CYS A 22 -10.21 4.76 31.19
C CYS A 22 -10.57 6.00 30.35
N LEU A 23 -10.82 7.15 30.98
CA LEU A 23 -11.11 8.42 30.31
C LEU A 23 -9.86 9.20 29.88
N SER A 24 -8.66 8.72 30.22
CA SER A 24 -7.40 9.36 29.84
C SER A 24 -6.74 8.75 28.60
N LEU A 25 -7.47 7.96 27.81
CA LEU A 25 -6.97 7.60 26.49
C LEU A 25 -7.03 8.85 25.61
N PRO A 26 -5.90 9.35 25.09
CA PRO A 26 -5.92 10.46 24.16
C PRO A 26 -6.73 10.04 22.93
N ILE A 27 -7.88 10.67 22.73
CA ILE A 27 -8.63 10.57 21.48
C ILE A 27 -7.98 11.58 20.54
N TYR A 28 -7.04 11.12 19.71
CA TYR A 28 -6.53 11.95 18.62
C TYR A 28 -7.65 12.12 17.60
N ALA A 29 -8.12 13.35 17.42
CA ALA A 29 -9.05 13.67 16.35
C ALA A 29 -8.26 13.69 15.04
N ARG A 30 -8.54 12.74 14.14
CA ARG A 30 -7.93 12.70 12.81
C ARG A 30 -8.25 14.02 12.09
N THR A 31 -7.20 14.77 11.74
CA THR A 31 -7.37 16.02 11.01
C THR A 31 -7.66 15.72 9.54
N LEU A 32 -8.43 16.58 8.85
CA LEU A 32 -8.63 16.43 7.40
C LEU A 32 -7.37 16.83 6.65
N VAL A 33 -7.14 16.21 5.49
CA VAL A 33 -6.04 16.58 4.59
C VAL A 33 -6.32 17.95 3.98
N ASP A 34 -5.30 18.82 3.97
CA ASP A 34 -5.31 20.08 3.23
C ASP A 34 -4.80 19.84 1.81
N ILE A 35 -5.73 19.60 0.88
CA ILE A 35 -5.43 19.21 -0.50
C ILE A 35 -4.82 20.33 -1.35
N GLU A 36 -4.96 21.59 -0.93
CA GLU A 36 -4.44 22.75 -1.66
C GLU A 36 -3.00 23.10 -1.26
N LYS A 37 -2.43 22.35 -0.31
CA LYS A 37 -1.10 22.62 0.22
C LYS A 37 -0.02 22.12 -0.73
N GLU A 38 0.94 22.99 -1.03
CA GLU A 38 2.17 22.60 -1.74
C GLU A 38 3.00 21.66 -0.86
N CYS A 39 3.54 20.63 -1.50
CA CYS A 39 4.23 19.53 -0.88
C CYS A 39 5.66 19.41 -1.41
N ARG A 40 6.44 18.62 -0.69
CA ARG A 40 7.78 18.19 -1.11
C ARG A 40 7.94 16.70 -0.91
N ILE A 41 8.59 16.01 -1.83
CA ILE A 41 9.08 14.64 -1.62
C ILE A 41 10.60 14.69 -1.63
N SER A 42 11.22 14.16 -0.58
CA SER A 42 12.67 14.01 -0.52
C SER A 42 13.03 12.53 -0.65
N VAL A 43 14.01 12.18 -1.47
CA VAL A 43 14.51 10.81 -1.64
C VAL A 43 15.97 10.75 -1.23
N GLN A 44 16.25 10.00 -0.16
CA GLN A 44 17.57 9.80 0.41
C GLN A 44 18.10 8.41 0.01
N TYR A 45 18.75 8.32 -1.15
CA TYR A 45 19.17 7.07 -1.78
C TYR A 45 20.62 6.65 -1.46
N HIS A 46 21.47 7.59 -1.07
CA HIS A 46 22.90 7.37 -0.74
C HIS A 46 23.79 6.88 -1.89
N VAL A 47 23.31 6.94 -3.13
CA VAL A 47 24.12 6.78 -4.35
C VAL A 47 24.04 8.09 -5.13
N GLU A 48 25.19 8.69 -5.41
CA GLU A 48 25.29 9.97 -6.13
C GLU A 48 24.94 9.80 -7.62
N ASN A 49 24.56 10.90 -8.29
CA ASN A 49 24.31 10.94 -9.74
C ASN A 49 23.23 9.94 -10.21
N THR A 50 22.31 9.56 -9.34
CA THR A 50 21.16 8.71 -9.65
C THR A 50 20.00 9.58 -10.11
N GLU A 51 19.58 9.42 -11.35
CA GLU A 51 18.41 10.13 -11.88
C GLU A 51 17.11 9.46 -11.39
N PHE A 52 16.19 10.26 -10.88
CA PHE A 52 14.87 9.84 -10.43
C PHE A 52 13.78 10.56 -11.23
N HIS A 53 12.78 9.79 -11.64
CA HIS A 53 11.59 10.27 -12.35
C HIS A 53 10.38 10.16 -11.44
N LEU A 54 9.55 11.20 -11.43
CA LEU A 54 8.35 11.29 -10.62
C LEU A 54 7.11 11.30 -11.51
N TYR A 55 6.16 10.39 -11.26
CA TYR A 55 4.89 10.32 -11.98
C TYR A 55 3.75 10.44 -10.98
N LYS A 56 2.78 11.33 -11.23
CA LYS A 56 1.60 11.44 -10.37
C LYS A 56 0.58 10.39 -10.79
N VAL A 57 0.35 9.41 -9.91
CA VAL A 57 -0.53 8.26 -10.22
C VAL A 57 -1.95 8.50 -9.74
N ALA A 58 -2.11 9.10 -8.56
CA ALA A 58 -3.42 9.43 -7.98
C ALA A 58 -3.40 10.77 -7.26
N ASP A 59 -4.56 11.40 -7.16
CA ASP A 59 -4.80 12.49 -6.21
C ASP A 59 -5.08 11.91 -4.80
N VAL A 60 -5.09 12.77 -3.78
CA VAL A 60 -5.57 12.40 -2.44
C VAL A 60 -6.74 13.29 -2.05
N THR A 61 -7.84 12.68 -1.60
CA THR A 61 -9.03 13.41 -1.15
C THR A 61 -8.90 13.88 0.30
N LYS A 62 -9.77 14.80 0.74
CA LYS A 62 -9.82 15.29 2.14
C LYS A 62 -10.00 14.17 3.18
N THR A 63 -10.61 13.05 2.78
CA THR A 63 -10.84 11.85 3.59
C THR A 63 -9.80 10.75 3.39
N TYR A 64 -8.73 11.03 2.64
CA TYR A 64 -7.62 10.11 2.36
C TYR A 64 -8.01 8.91 1.49
N GLY A 65 -8.71 9.18 0.39
CA GLY A 65 -8.92 8.23 -0.72
C GLY A 65 -8.09 8.63 -1.95
N PHE A 66 -7.88 7.69 -2.88
CA PHE A 66 -6.86 7.80 -3.94
C PHE A 66 -7.46 7.70 -5.37
N PRO A 67 -8.21 8.71 -5.84
CA PRO A 67 -8.70 8.71 -7.22
C PRO A 67 -7.52 8.75 -8.20
N VAL A 68 -7.46 7.75 -9.07
CA VAL A 68 -6.43 7.62 -10.11
C VAL A 68 -6.52 8.79 -11.09
N THR A 69 -5.37 9.30 -11.51
CA THR A 69 -5.25 10.37 -12.52
C THR A 69 -5.63 9.87 -13.92
N GLU A 70 -5.95 10.78 -14.84
CA GLU A 70 -6.41 10.43 -16.18
C GLU A 70 -5.34 9.65 -16.96
N GLU A 71 -4.07 10.01 -16.80
CA GLU A 71 -2.91 9.38 -17.44
C GLU A 71 -2.72 7.92 -17.01
N PHE A 72 -3.24 7.56 -15.83
CA PHE A 72 -3.13 6.21 -15.27
C PHE A 72 -4.45 5.43 -15.30
N ALA A 73 -5.55 6.02 -15.79
CA ALA A 73 -6.87 5.40 -15.79
C ALA A 73 -6.93 4.11 -16.63
N SER A 74 -6.10 3.99 -17.66
CA SER A 74 -6.04 2.80 -18.53
C SER A 74 -5.42 1.57 -17.88
N TYR A 75 -4.75 1.72 -16.74
CA TYR A 75 -4.10 0.60 -16.03
C TYR A 75 -5.01 -0.12 -15.02
N GLU A 76 -6.30 0.28 -14.94
CA GLU A 76 -7.32 -0.33 -14.07
C GLU A 76 -6.86 -0.54 -12.61
N ILE A 77 -6.21 0.47 -12.04
CA ILE A 77 -5.66 0.41 -10.69
C ILE A 77 -6.77 0.64 -9.66
N ASP A 78 -6.98 -0.32 -8.75
CA ASP A 78 -7.82 -0.13 -7.57
C ASP A 78 -6.94 -0.04 -6.32
N PHE A 79 -6.64 1.20 -5.90
CA PHE A 79 -5.83 1.49 -4.73
C PHE A 79 -6.50 1.17 -3.40
N ASP A 80 -7.82 1.19 -3.33
CA ASP A 80 -8.56 0.95 -2.09
C ASP A 80 -8.56 -0.53 -1.70
N ALA A 81 -8.33 -1.43 -2.67
CA ALA A 81 -8.23 -2.87 -2.48
C ALA A 81 -6.82 -3.36 -2.10
N LEU A 82 -5.77 -2.52 -2.20
CA LEU A 82 -4.38 -2.95 -2.03
C LEU A 82 -3.93 -2.98 -0.57
N ASN A 83 -3.32 -4.09 -0.16
CA ASN A 83 -2.53 -4.17 1.07
C ASN A 83 -1.07 -3.72 0.85
N SER A 84 -0.29 -3.62 1.94
CA SER A 84 1.11 -3.14 1.89
C SER A 84 2.02 -3.88 0.90
N GLU A 85 1.83 -5.19 0.69
CA GLU A 85 2.60 -5.96 -0.28
C GLU A 85 2.19 -5.63 -1.71
N GLN A 86 0.88 -5.53 -1.94
CA GLN A 86 0.32 -5.22 -3.26
C GLN A 86 0.68 -3.79 -3.71
N TRP A 87 0.84 -2.85 -2.77
CA TRP A 87 1.35 -1.51 -3.08
C TRP A 87 2.76 -1.55 -3.70
N LYS A 88 3.63 -2.41 -3.17
CA LYS A 88 4.99 -2.56 -3.70
C LYS A 88 4.97 -3.21 -5.10
N ASN A 89 4.16 -4.25 -5.27
CA ASN A 89 4.05 -4.92 -6.56
C ASN A 89 3.40 -4.01 -7.62
N MET A 90 2.46 -3.15 -7.20
CA MET A 90 1.88 -2.13 -8.06
C MET A 90 2.94 -1.13 -8.53
N ALA A 91 3.86 -0.70 -7.66
CA ALA A 91 4.97 0.17 -8.08
C ALA A 91 5.84 -0.46 -9.17
N GLU A 92 6.19 -1.75 -9.04
CA GLU A 92 6.94 -2.51 -10.06
C GLU A 92 6.14 -2.62 -11.38
N THR A 93 4.84 -2.88 -11.27
CA THR A 93 3.94 -2.98 -12.43
C THR A 93 3.88 -1.66 -13.20
N LEU A 94 3.63 -0.57 -12.48
CA LEU A 94 3.51 0.76 -13.09
C LEU A 94 4.84 1.25 -13.65
N ALA A 95 5.97 0.96 -12.99
CA ALA A 95 7.29 1.29 -13.52
C ALA A 95 7.54 0.65 -14.89
N GLY A 96 7.05 -0.57 -15.11
CA GLY A 96 7.06 -1.22 -16.42
C GLY A 96 6.21 -0.48 -17.46
N TYR A 97 5.00 -0.10 -17.08
CA TYR A 97 4.06 0.55 -18.00
C TYR A 97 4.42 1.99 -18.36
N VAL A 98 4.90 2.79 -17.40
CA VAL A 98 5.34 4.16 -17.70
C VAL A 98 6.51 4.16 -18.69
N GLU A 99 7.42 3.18 -18.61
CA GLU A 99 8.52 3.03 -19.57
C GLU A 99 8.01 2.53 -20.92
N ARG A 100 7.14 1.51 -20.95
CA ARG A 100 6.55 0.96 -22.19
C ARG A 100 5.80 2.03 -22.98
N ASP A 101 4.96 2.79 -22.29
CA ASP A 101 4.08 3.78 -22.89
C ASP A 101 4.76 5.14 -23.04
N ALA A 102 6.03 5.24 -22.64
CA ALA A 102 6.85 6.45 -22.68
C ALA A 102 6.13 7.65 -22.07
N LEU A 103 5.50 7.45 -20.90
CA LEU A 103 4.84 8.52 -20.18
C LEU A 103 5.90 9.55 -19.73
N GLU A 104 5.55 10.83 -19.81
CA GLU A 104 6.45 11.89 -19.36
C GLU A 104 6.33 12.04 -17.83
N PRO A 105 7.46 12.07 -17.11
CA PRO A 105 7.45 12.37 -15.69
C PRO A 105 7.02 13.81 -15.45
N ILE A 106 6.29 14.03 -14.36
CA ILE A 106 5.87 15.39 -13.95
C ILE A 106 7.05 16.21 -13.42
N ASP A 107 8.09 15.52 -12.93
CA ASP A 107 9.32 16.11 -12.44
C ASP A 107 10.46 15.08 -12.49
N MET A 108 11.69 15.56 -12.60
CA MET A 108 12.90 14.74 -12.65
C MET A 108 14.01 15.41 -11.85
N GLY A 109 14.80 14.60 -11.14
CA GLY A 109 15.93 15.09 -10.38
C GLY A 109 17.07 14.10 -10.37
N THR A 110 18.25 14.55 -9.97
CA THR A 110 19.43 13.70 -9.81
C THR A 110 19.95 13.85 -8.40
N THR A 111 20.40 12.75 -7.80
CA THR A 111 20.95 12.80 -6.44
C THR A 111 22.26 13.59 -6.38
N ASP A 112 22.39 14.39 -5.33
CA ASP A 112 23.59 15.16 -5.01
C ASP A 112 24.74 14.31 -4.41
N GLU A 113 25.82 14.97 -3.97
CA GLU A 113 26.97 14.37 -3.27
C GLU A 113 26.60 13.69 -1.93
N GLN A 114 25.39 13.92 -1.42
CA GLN A 114 24.87 13.25 -0.21
C GLN A 114 23.89 12.12 -0.58
N GLY A 115 23.68 11.87 -1.88
CA GLY A 115 22.75 10.88 -2.38
C GLY A 115 21.28 11.29 -2.18
N CYS A 116 21.00 12.60 -2.11
CA CYS A 116 19.67 13.16 -1.88
C CYS A 116 19.12 13.85 -3.13
N VAL A 117 17.82 13.71 -3.39
CA VAL A 117 17.08 14.46 -4.42
C VAL A 117 15.74 14.95 -3.85
N ASN A 118 15.33 16.16 -4.24
CA ASN A 118 14.13 16.81 -3.74
C ASN A 118 13.22 17.21 -4.89
N PHE A 119 11.94 16.86 -4.78
CA PHE A 119 10.86 17.29 -5.67
C PHE A 119 10.01 18.30 -4.91
N GLU A 120 10.00 19.55 -5.36
CA GLU A 120 9.38 20.68 -4.68
C GLU A 120 8.16 21.21 -5.44
N ASN A 121 7.28 21.95 -4.75
CA ASN A 121 6.10 22.60 -5.33
C ASN A 121 5.14 21.61 -6.03
N ILE A 122 5.07 20.39 -5.51
CA ILE A 122 4.16 19.36 -6.01
C ILE A 122 2.84 19.37 -5.23
N SER A 123 1.75 18.98 -5.88
CA SER A 123 0.45 18.86 -5.22
C SER A 123 0.39 17.67 -4.26
N VAL A 124 -0.61 17.65 -3.39
CA VAL A 124 -1.01 16.46 -2.64
C VAL A 124 -1.37 15.31 -3.61
N GLY A 125 -0.86 14.09 -3.38
CA GLY A 125 -1.02 12.97 -4.31
C GLY A 125 -0.28 11.69 -3.93
N VAL A 126 -0.46 10.66 -4.75
CA VAL A 126 0.33 9.42 -4.77
C VAL A 126 1.21 9.44 -6.01
N TYR A 127 2.51 9.26 -5.80
CA TYR A 127 3.50 9.38 -6.85
C TYR A 127 4.27 8.08 -7.03
N LEU A 128 4.45 7.62 -8.27
CA LEU A 128 5.41 6.58 -8.61
C LEU A 128 6.79 7.23 -8.74
N VAL A 129 7.75 6.71 -7.99
CA VAL A 129 9.15 7.15 -8.03
C VAL A 129 9.97 6.04 -8.69
N VAL A 130 10.62 6.36 -9.81
CA VAL A 130 11.45 5.44 -10.58
C VAL A 130 12.89 5.96 -10.63
N GLY A 131 13.83 5.22 -10.06
CA GLY A 131 15.26 5.54 -10.14
C GLY A 131 15.92 4.83 -11.32
N LYS A 132 16.66 5.56 -12.15
CA LYS A 132 17.49 5.00 -13.21
C LYS A 132 18.71 4.31 -12.59
N GLN A 133 19.16 3.23 -13.21
CA GLN A 133 20.33 2.50 -12.70
C GLN A 133 21.61 3.31 -12.89
N VAL A 134 22.51 3.23 -11.92
CA VAL A 134 23.84 3.82 -11.99
C VAL A 134 24.88 2.70 -12.03
N LYS A 135 25.92 2.89 -12.83
CA LYS A 135 27.00 1.92 -12.99
C LYS A 135 28.31 2.50 -12.49
N ASP A 136 29.06 1.70 -11.75
CA ASP A 136 30.48 1.94 -11.48
C ASP A 136 31.36 0.87 -12.17
N ASP A 137 32.65 0.78 -11.80
CA ASP A 137 33.59 -0.13 -12.45
C ASP A 137 33.21 -1.62 -12.33
N ASN A 138 32.50 -2.02 -11.28
CA ASN A 138 32.24 -3.43 -10.95
C ASN A 138 30.76 -3.77 -10.70
N TYR A 139 29.96 -2.77 -10.34
CA TYR A 139 28.63 -2.90 -9.81
C TYR A 139 27.62 -2.01 -10.53
N ILE A 140 26.38 -2.43 -10.42
CA ILE A 140 25.21 -1.70 -10.88
C ILE A 140 24.32 -1.48 -9.67
N TYR A 141 24.02 -0.21 -9.44
CA TYR A 141 23.11 0.24 -8.41
C TYR A 141 21.72 0.40 -9.00
N ARG A 142 20.73 -0.26 -8.39
CA ARG A 142 19.32 -0.14 -8.81
C ARG A 142 18.43 0.26 -7.65
N CYS A 143 17.49 1.15 -7.93
CA CYS A 143 16.43 1.48 -7.00
C CYS A 143 15.20 0.67 -7.38
N LYS A 144 14.63 -0.08 -6.43
CA LYS A 144 13.30 -0.65 -6.66
C LYS A 144 12.29 0.50 -6.73
N PRO A 145 11.41 0.54 -7.75
CA PRO A 145 10.37 1.54 -7.83
C PRO A 145 9.46 1.45 -6.61
N PHE A 146 8.92 2.59 -6.17
CA PHE A 146 8.03 2.65 -5.02
C PHE A 146 6.98 3.75 -5.20
N LEU A 147 5.89 3.62 -4.43
CA LEU A 147 4.83 4.63 -4.38
C LEU A 147 5.06 5.54 -3.16
N ALA A 148 5.22 6.82 -3.42
CA ALA A 148 5.39 7.89 -2.46
C ALA A 148 4.06 8.61 -2.24
N PHE A 149 3.54 8.53 -1.02
CA PHE A 149 2.30 9.21 -0.63
C PHE A 149 2.67 10.55 0.00
N VAL A 150 2.01 11.63 -0.44
CA VAL A 150 2.15 12.94 0.20
C VAL A 150 0.78 13.64 0.28
N PRO A 151 0.30 13.98 1.49
CA PRO A 151 0.98 13.85 2.77
C PRO A 151 0.93 12.41 3.35
N LEU A 152 1.83 12.11 4.28
CA LEU A 152 1.79 10.91 5.12
C LEU A 152 1.07 11.19 6.44
N GLU A 153 0.23 10.24 6.89
CA GLU A 153 -0.36 10.30 8.23
C GLU A 153 0.70 10.00 9.30
N MET A 154 0.77 10.84 10.32
CA MET A 154 1.66 10.71 11.46
C MET A 154 0.95 10.02 12.63
N GLU A 155 1.72 9.45 13.57
CA GLU A 155 1.18 8.72 14.74
C GLU A 155 0.25 9.59 15.62
N ASP A 156 0.42 10.91 15.60
CA ASP A 156 -0.39 11.87 16.34
C ASP A 156 -1.67 12.33 15.60
N GLY A 157 -1.95 11.78 14.41
CA GLY A 157 -3.09 12.12 13.57
C GLY A 157 -2.93 13.42 12.77
N THR A 158 -1.72 13.97 12.73
CA THR A 158 -1.34 15.06 11.83
C THR A 158 -0.81 14.54 10.49
N TRP A 159 -0.58 15.45 9.55
CA TRP A 159 -0.18 15.14 8.19
C TRP A 159 1.20 15.72 7.89
N ASN A 160 2.12 14.88 7.41
CA ASN A 160 3.43 15.29 6.92
C ASN A 160 3.39 15.56 5.41
N TYR A 161 3.53 16.82 5.03
CA TYR A 161 3.51 17.29 3.63
C TYR A 161 4.91 17.34 2.98
N GLU A 162 5.94 17.02 3.76
CA GLU A 162 7.34 16.99 3.32
C GLU A 162 8.00 15.65 3.69
N PRO A 163 7.44 14.50 3.28
CA PRO A 163 8.00 13.19 3.60
C PRO A 163 9.37 12.96 2.97
N GLU A 164 10.22 12.23 3.71
CA GLU A 164 11.48 11.69 3.23
C GLU A 164 11.34 10.18 3.05
N PHE A 165 11.75 9.68 1.89
CA PHE A 165 11.81 8.26 1.56
C PHE A 165 13.27 7.85 1.42
N SER A 166 13.68 6.76 2.08
CA SER A 166 15.05 6.24 2.00
C SER A 166 15.07 4.85 1.34
N PRO A 167 14.79 4.74 0.02
CA PRO A 167 14.85 3.47 -0.67
C PRO A 167 16.27 2.88 -0.58
N LYS A 168 16.36 1.56 -0.45
CA LYS A 168 17.65 0.87 -0.35
C LYS A 168 18.16 0.52 -1.75
N PRO A 169 19.39 0.90 -2.13
CA PRO A 169 20.00 0.43 -3.37
C PRO A 169 20.21 -1.09 -3.32
N SER A 170 19.96 -1.77 -4.44
CA SER A 170 20.62 -3.05 -4.69
C SER A 170 21.99 -2.78 -5.31
N GLU A 171 22.96 -3.62 -4.98
CA GLU A 171 24.31 -3.60 -5.54
C GLU A 171 24.51 -4.96 -6.19
N ASP A 172 24.51 -4.97 -7.51
CA ASP A 172 24.56 -6.20 -8.30
C ASP A 172 25.82 -6.19 -9.18
N PRO A 173 26.56 -7.31 -9.30
CA PRO A 173 27.73 -7.37 -10.16
C PRO A 173 27.36 -7.24 -11.64
N ILE A 174 28.32 -6.78 -12.45
CA ILE A 174 28.20 -6.78 -13.90
C ILE A 174 28.38 -8.22 -14.41
N GLU A 175 27.30 -8.81 -14.95
CA GLU A 175 27.29 -10.19 -15.44
C GLU A 175 26.22 -10.39 -16.51
N LEU A 176 26.23 -11.57 -17.15
CA LEU A 176 25.11 -12.02 -17.98
C LEU A 176 24.07 -12.69 -17.08
N ILE A 177 22.81 -12.33 -17.28
CA ILE A 177 21.68 -12.83 -16.52
C ILE A 177 20.66 -13.50 -17.45
N ASP A 178 19.95 -14.48 -16.90
CA ASP A 178 18.76 -15.05 -17.51
C ASP A 178 17.52 -14.45 -16.82
N LEU A 179 16.61 -13.87 -17.60
CA LEU A 179 15.34 -13.32 -17.13
C LEU A 179 14.20 -14.29 -17.45
N SER A 180 13.51 -14.77 -16.42
CA SER A 180 12.37 -15.67 -16.55
C SER A 180 11.06 -14.89 -16.41
N ALA A 181 10.15 -15.02 -17.38
CA ALA A 181 8.77 -14.57 -17.26
C ALA A 181 7.84 -15.75 -17.02
N ILE A 182 6.97 -15.61 -16.01
CA ILE A 182 5.98 -16.61 -15.63
C ILE A 182 4.62 -15.92 -15.53
N LYS A 183 3.64 -16.38 -16.30
CA LYS A 183 2.25 -15.92 -16.15
C LYS A 183 1.50 -16.80 -15.16
N VAL A 184 0.84 -16.14 -14.22
CA VAL A 184 0.01 -16.72 -13.16
C VAL A 184 -1.41 -16.19 -13.30
N TRP A 185 -2.39 -17.08 -13.18
CA TRP A 185 -3.81 -16.74 -13.23
C TRP A 185 -4.42 -16.87 -11.84
N LYS A 186 -4.94 -15.78 -11.29
CA LYS A 186 -5.69 -15.72 -10.02
C LYS A 186 -7.16 -15.46 -10.34
N ASP A 187 -7.82 -16.48 -10.87
CA ASP A 187 -9.18 -16.39 -11.43
C ASP A 187 -10.13 -17.46 -10.89
N GLU A 188 -9.82 -18.01 -9.70
CA GLU A 188 -10.62 -19.06 -9.04
C GLU A 188 -10.84 -20.31 -9.92
N GLY A 189 -9.93 -20.58 -10.86
CA GLY A 189 -10.01 -21.74 -11.74
C GLY A 189 -10.90 -21.55 -12.97
N ARG A 190 -11.24 -20.31 -13.34
CA ARG A 190 -12.01 -19.98 -14.55
C ARG A 190 -11.16 -20.10 -15.82
N GLU A 191 -10.62 -21.30 -16.07
CA GLU A 191 -9.70 -21.53 -17.20
C GLU A 191 -10.34 -21.23 -18.56
N ASP A 192 -11.64 -21.49 -18.70
CA ASP A 192 -12.41 -21.22 -19.92
C ASP A 192 -12.51 -19.72 -20.26
N SER A 193 -12.26 -18.84 -19.28
CA SER A 193 -12.25 -17.38 -19.48
C SER A 193 -10.89 -16.84 -19.90
N ARG A 194 -9.83 -17.66 -19.84
CA ARG A 194 -8.48 -17.22 -20.17
C ARG A 194 -8.35 -17.04 -21.69
N PRO A 195 -7.63 -16.00 -22.15
CA PRO A 195 -7.29 -15.88 -23.56
C PRO A 195 -6.40 -17.05 -24.00
N LYS A 196 -6.37 -17.32 -25.31
CA LYS A 196 -5.53 -18.39 -25.88
C LYS A 196 -4.03 -18.15 -25.64
N GLN A 197 -3.64 -16.88 -25.61
CA GLN A 197 -2.29 -16.42 -25.33
C GLN A 197 -2.36 -14.99 -24.80
N ILE A 198 -1.28 -14.57 -24.14
CA ILE A 198 -0.99 -13.16 -23.86
C ILE A 198 0.32 -12.80 -24.55
N ILE A 199 0.53 -11.50 -24.82
CA ILE A 199 1.81 -10.99 -25.32
C ILE A 199 2.54 -10.31 -24.17
N VAL A 200 3.80 -10.68 -23.97
CA VAL A 200 4.71 -10.04 -23.03
C VAL A 200 5.82 -9.36 -23.82
N GLN A 201 6.06 -8.08 -23.54
CA GLN A 201 7.08 -7.27 -24.19
C GLN A 201 8.28 -7.14 -23.26
N LEU A 202 9.48 -7.40 -23.76
CA LEU A 202 10.74 -7.15 -23.06
C LEU A 202 11.23 -5.74 -23.37
N LEU A 203 11.50 -4.97 -22.33
CA LEU A 203 12.06 -3.63 -22.40
C LEU A 203 13.52 -3.65 -21.99
N LYS A 204 14.35 -2.95 -22.76
CA LYS A 204 15.75 -2.67 -22.50
C LYS A 204 15.93 -1.17 -22.36
N ASN A 205 16.24 -0.68 -21.17
CA ASN A 205 16.32 0.76 -20.87
C ASN A 205 15.06 1.52 -21.32
N GLY A 206 13.88 0.93 -21.12
CA GLY A 206 12.59 1.49 -21.54
C GLY A 206 12.22 1.30 -23.02
N GLU A 207 13.10 0.76 -23.87
CA GLU A 207 12.77 0.47 -25.27
C GLU A 207 12.33 -0.98 -25.45
N ILE A 208 11.24 -1.22 -26.18
CA ILE A 208 10.77 -2.56 -26.52
C ILE A 208 11.78 -3.21 -27.49
N VAL A 209 12.35 -4.35 -27.09
CA VAL A 209 13.34 -5.09 -27.88
C VAL A 209 12.91 -6.50 -28.27
N ASP A 210 11.89 -7.06 -27.61
CA ASP A 210 11.34 -8.37 -27.94
C ASP A 210 9.85 -8.47 -27.55
N GLU A 211 9.11 -9.34 -28.23
CA GLU A 211 7.73 -9.69 -27.90
C GLU A 211 7.56 -11.21 -27.96
N ILE A 212 7.08 -11.79 -26.86
CA ILE A 212 6.83 -13.23 -26.77
C ILE A 212 5.36 -13.52 -26.46
N ALA A 213 4.87 -14.64 -26.96
CA ALA A 213 3.54 -15.14 -26.62
C ALA A 213 3.63 -16.17 -25.50
N LEU A 214 2.93 -15.95 -24.39
CA LEU A 214 2.75 -16.95 -23.33
C LEU A 214 1.40 -17.64 -23.49
N ASN A 215 1.41 -18.97 -23.46
CA ASN A 215 0.22 -19.79 -23.73
C ASN A 215 0.35 -21.17 -23.05
N PRO A 216 -0.68 -22.04 -23.13
CA PRO A 216 -0.60 -23.37 -22.52
C PRO A 216 0.52 -24.26 -23.08
N GLU A 217 0.93 -24.10 -24.35
CA GLU A 217 1.95 -24.94 -24.99
C GLU A 217 3.34 -24.73 -24.39
N ASN A 218 3.65 -23.49 -23.99
CA ASN A 218 4.88 -23.15 -23.26
C ASN A 218 4.71 -23.11 -21.73
N ASN A 219 3.61 -23.68 -21.23
CA ASN A 219 3.26 -23.65 -19.80
C ASN A 219 3.26 -22.24 -19.21
N TRP A 220 2.90 -21.24 -20.01
CA TRP A 220 2.84 -19.83 -19.61
C TRP A 220 4.20 -19.28 -19.13
N ARG A 221 5.31 -19.76 -19.70
CA ARG A 221 6.67 -19.40 -19.29
C ARG A 221 7.59 -19.12 -20.47
N PHE A 222 8.53 -18.20 -20.27
CA PHE A 222 9.60 -17.93 -21.21
C PHE A 222 10.87 -17.49 -20.47
N ILE A 223 12.05 -17.72 -21.05
CA ILE A 223 13.34 -17.29 -20.49
C ILE A 223 14.12 -16.59 -21.59
N TRP A 224 14.48 -15.33 -21.34
CA TRP A 224 15.50 -14.62 -22.10
C TRP A 224 16.86 -14.92 -21.49
N GLN A 225 17.82 -15.37 -22.31
CA GLN A 225 19.14 -15.77 -21.86
C GLN A 225 20.20 -14.75 -22.22
N ASP A 226 21.33 -14.78 -21.50
CA ASP A 226 22.52 -14.00 -21.82
C ASP A 226 22.27 -12.49 -21.94
N LEU A 227 21.38 -11.95 -21.09
CA LEU A 227 21.11 -10.51 -21.03
C LEU A 227 22.20 -9.83 -20.21
N SER A 228 22.86 -8.79 -20.76
CA SER A 228 23.83 -8.02 -19.98
C SER A 228 23.12 -7.25 -18.86
N SER A 229 23.57 -7.42 -17.61
CA SER A 229 23.04 -6.69 -16.47
C SER A 229 23.30 -5.17 -16.59
N GLU A 230 24.19 -4.72 -17.47
CA GLU A 230 24.45 -3.30 -17.75
C GLU A 230 23.25 -2.52 -18.30
N PHE A 231 22.16 -3.20 -18.64
CA PHE A 231 20.90 -2.59 -19.06
C PHE A 231 19.80 -2.85 -18.02
N THR A 232 18.86 -1.92 -17.93
CA THR A 232 17.62 -2.14 -17.18
C THR A 232 16.72 -3.05 -18.01
N TRP A 233 16.35 -4.19 -17.43
CA TRP A 233 15.41 -5.13 -18.04
C TRP A 233 14.10 -5.17 -17.28
N GLN A 234 13.02 -4.94 -18.00
CA GLN A 234 11.65 -5.08 -17.54
C GLN A 234 10.87 -5.91 -18.55
N ALA A 235 9.84 -6.63 -18.10
CA ALA A 235 8.89 -7.20 -19.04
C ALA A 235 7.48 -6.92 -18.55
N VAL A 236 6.59 -6.67 -19.50
CA VAL A 236 5.23 -6.20 -19.22
C VAL A 236 4.24 -6.90 -20.13
N GLU A 237 3.03 -7.13 -19.63
CA GLU A 237 1.94 -7.62 -20.47
C GLU A 237 1.49 -6.50 -21.41
N LYS A 238 1.42 -6.78 -22.72
CA LYS A 238 1.06 -5.78 -23.73
C LYS A 238 -0.37 -5.27 -23.54
N GLU A 239 -1.30 -6.21 -23.37
CA GLU A 239 -2.72 -5.95 -23.19
C GLU A 239 -3.25 -6.86 -22.08
N VAL A 240 -3.82 -6.25 -21.05
CA VAL A 240 -4.50 -6.99 -19.98
C VAL A 240 -5.86 -7.46 -20.51
N PRO A 241 -6.20 -8.75 -20.40
CA PRO A 241 -7.48 -9.26 -20.86
C PRO A 241 -8.65 -8.61 -20.11
N GLU A 242 -9.76 -8.41 -20.83
CA GLU A 242 -10.96 -7.76 -20.29
C GLU A 242 -11.45 -8.40 -18.97
N GLY A 243 -11.66 -7.56 -17.96
CA GLY A 243 -12.13 -7.97 -16.63
C GLY A 243 -11.05 -8.62 -15.77
N TYR A 244 -9.78 -8.47 -16.12
CA TYR A 244 -8.65 -8.82 -15.26
C TYR A 244 -7.89 -7.55 -14.84
N THR A 245 -7.39 -7.55 -13.61
CA THR A 245 -6.33 -6.63 -13.17
C THR A 245 -4.99 -7.32 -13.27
N VAL A 246 -3.91 -6.53 -13.38
CA VAL A 246 -2.54 -7.03 -13.54
C VAL A 246 -1.67 -6.61 -12.37
N GLU A 247 -0.85 -7.53 -11.89
CA GLU A 247 0.16 -7.31 -10.87
C GLU A 247 1.45 -8.01 -11.31
N SER A 248 2.58 -7.29 -11.22
CA SER A 248 3.91 -7.80 -11.54
C SER A 248 4.75 -7.91 -10.27
N ILE A 249 5.33 -9.08 -10.05
CA ILE A 249 6.24 -9.34 -8.94
C ILE A 249 7.61 -9.71 -9.50
N LYS A 250 8.64 -8.95 -9.15
CA LYS A 250 10.02 -9.22 -9.56
C LYS A 250 10.87 -9.66 -8.37
N GLU A 251 11.32 -10.91 -8.40
CA GLU A 251 12.22 -11.49 -7.42
C GLU A 251 13.50 -11.96 -8.10
N GLY A 252 14.58 -11.19 -7.92
CA GLY A 252 15.81 -11.39 -8.69
C GLY A 252 15.52 -11.26 -10.19
N ASN A 253 15.87 -12.32 -10.94
CA ASN A 253 15.64 -12.40 -12.38
C ASN A 253 14.39 -13.22 -12.75
N VAL A 254 13.44 -13.37 -11.83
CA VAL A 254 12.14 -13.99 -12.11
C VAL A 254 11.05 -12.93 -12.01
N LEU A 255 10.34 -12.74 -13.11
CA LEU A 255 9.16 -11.90 -13.21
C LEU A 255 7.91 -12.79 -13.21
N GLN A 256 7.03 -12.58 -12.24
CA GLN A 256 5.69 -13.15 -12.24
C GLN A 256 4.69 -12.09 -12.66
N ILE A 257 3.93 -12.38 -13.73
CA ILE A 257 2.83 -11.54 -14.20
C ILE A 257 1.54 -12.24 -13.73
N ILE A 258 0.81 -11.61 -12.83
CA ILE A 258 -0.38 -12.16 -12.19
C ILE A 258 -1.60 -11.42 -12.72
N ASN A 259 -2.51 -12.14 -13.38
CA ASN A 259 -3.80 -11.59 -13.73
C ASN A 259 -4.87 -12.08 -12.76
N THR A 260 -5.52 -11.13 -12.09
CA THR A 260 -6.57 -11.41 -11.13
C THR A 260 -7.92 -11.07 -11.72
N LYS A 261 -8.87 -11.99 -11.62
CA LYS A 261 -10.27 -11.74 -11.96
C LYS A 261 -11.10 -11.95 -10.72
N GLU A 262 -11.67 -10.87 -10.19
CA GLU A 262 -12.58 -10.98 -9.05
C GLU A 262 -13.79 -11.83 -9.44
N GLY A 263 -14.26 -12.66 -8.50
CA GLY A 263 -15.59 -13.24 -8.62
C GLY A 263 -16.66 -12.19 -8.41
N GLU A 264 -17.90 -12.52 -8.78
CA GLU A 264 -19.03 -11.88 -8.11
C GLU A 264 -18.74 -11.94 -6.61
N PRO A 265 -18.83 -10.81 -5.86
CA PRO A 265 -18.60 -10.88 -4.43
C PRO A 265 -19.50 -11.97 -3.89
N GLU A 266 -18.93 -13.03 -3.32
CA GLU A 266 -19.71 -13.95 -2.53
C GLU A 266 -20.41 -13.05 -1.52
N LYS A 267 -21.73 -12.89 -1.66
CA LYS A 267 -22.55 -12.19 -0.68
C LYS A 267 -22.09 -12.76 0.66
N PRO A 268 -21.47 -11.96 1.55
CA PRO A 268 -20.97 -12.52 2.78
C PRO A 268 -22.17 -13.16 3.48
N THR A 269 -22.18 -14.48 3.56
CA THR A 269 -23.32 -15.22 4.14
C THR A 269 -23.42 -14.95 5.64
N VAL A 270 -22.46 -14.21 6.21
CA VAL A 270 -22.56 -13.56 7.51
C VAL A 270 -21.83 -12.20 7.44
N LEU A 271 -22.57 -11.10 7.58
CA LEU A 271 -21.98 -9.79 7.87
C LEU A 271 -21.18 -9.89 9.19
N PRO A 272 -19.89 -9.51 9.28
CA PRO A 272 -19.31 -9.23 10.58
C PRO A 272 -20.14 -8.08 11.16
N GLN A 273 -20.87 -8.35 12.24
CA GLN A 273 -21.65 -7.37 12.96
C GLN A 273 -20.69 -6.42 13.69
N THR A 274 -20.01 -5.54 12.97
CA THR A 274 -19.26 -4.41 13.54
C THR A 274 -20.21 -3.25 13.79
N GLY A 275 -21.24 -3.55 14.58
CA GLY A 275 -21.91 -2.60 15.43
C GLY A 275 -21.72 -3.15 16.83
N GLN A 276 -21.13 -2.34 17.71
CA GLN A 276 -20.91 -2.63 19.13
C GLN A 276 -22.02 -3.56 19.66
N LEU A 277 -21.66 -4.81 19.95
CA LEU A 277 -22.59 -5.86 20.39
C LEU A 277 -23.54 -5.26 21.43
N TRP A 278 -24.86 -5.30 21.21
CA TRP A 278 -25.83 -4.68 22.11
C TRP A 278 -25.96 -5.44 23.45
N TRP A 279 -25.45 -6.68 23.55
CA TRP A 279 -25.61 -7.53 24.74
C TRP A 279 -25.04 -6.97 26.06
N PRO A 280 -23.98 -6.14 26.09
CA PRO A 280 -23.55 -5.48 27.32
C PRO A 280 -24.60 -4.49 27.83
N VAL A 281 -25.43 -3.89 26.97
CA VAL A 281 -26.42 -2.88 27.38
C VAL A 281 -27.52 -3.47 28.28
N PRO A 282 -28.21 -4.58 27.92
CA PRO A 282 -29.13 -5.26 28.83
C PRO A 282 -28.45 -5.76 30.11
N VAL A 283 -27.22 -6.27 30.03
CA VAL A 283 -26.46 -6.75 31.20
C VAL A 283 -26.17 -5.58 32.16
N LEU A 284 -25.67 -4.46 31.64
CA LEU A 284 -25.40 -3.24 32.42
C LEU A 284 -26.69 -2.62 32.98
N ALA A 285 -27.79 -2.64 32.23
CA ALA A 285 -29.09 -2.18 32.70
C ALA A 285 -29.61 -3.05 33.85
N PHE A 286 -29.48 -4.39 33.75
CA PHE A 286 -29.84 -5.31 34.82
C PHE A 286 -28.97 -5.12 36.06
N VAL A 287 -27.66 -4.99 35.89
CA VAL A 287 -26.71 -4.72 36.97
C VAL A 287 -27.04 -3.39 37.66
N GLY A 288 -27.34 -2.34 36.88
CA GLY A 288 -27.78 -1.05 37.40
C GLY A 288 -29.08 -1.14 38.21
N LEU A 289 -30.07 -1.88 37.70
CA LEU A 289 -31.35 -2.08 38.39
C LEU A 289 -31.17 -2.90 39.68
N LEU A 290 -30.28 -3.90 39.66
CA LEU A 290 -29.91 -4.69 40.84
C LEU A 290 -29.25 -3.81 41.92
N PHE A 291 -28.36 -2.89 41.53
CA PHE A 291 -27.77 -1.93 42.46
C PHE A 291 -28.81 -0.97 43.06
N LEU A 292 -29.79 -0.52 42.29
CA LEU A 292 -30.90 0.30 42.80
C LEU A 292 -31.76 -0.47 43.81
N VAL A 293 -32.14 -1.72 43.50
CA VAL A 293 -32.93 -2.57 44.39
C VAL A 293 -32.18 -2.86 45.69
N LEU A 294 -30.89 -3.24 45.62
CA LEU A 294 -30.06 -3.45 46.80
C LEU A 294 -29.85 -2.16 47.60
N GLY A 295 -29.79 -1.01 46.92
CA GLY A 295 -29.78 0.31 47.55
C GLY A 295 -31.05 0.60 48.36
N PHE A 296 -32.24 0.35 47.77
CA PHE A 296 -33.52 0.55 48.45
C PHE A 296 -33.77 -0.48 49.57
N ALA A 297 -33.45 -1.76 49.34
CA ALA A 297 -33.56 -2.81 50.35
C ALA A 297 -32.62 -2.55 51.54
N GLY A 298 -31.39 -2.09 51.27
CA GLY A 298 -30.45 -1.66 52.30
C GLY A 298 -30.91 -0.42 53.08
N ARG A 299 -31.75 0.43 52.49
CA ARG A 299 -32.33 1.60 53.16
C ARG A 299 -33.48 1.21 54.09
N LYS A 300 -34.32 0.24 53.72
CA LYS A 300 -35.42 -0.29 54.56
C LYS A 300 -34.96 -1.17 55.72
N GLY A 301 -33.80 -1.83 55.61
CA GLY A 301 -33.22 -2.62 56.70
C GLY A 301 -32.57 -1.80 57.81
N ASN A 302 -32.47 -0.47 57.65
CA ASN A 302 -31.82 0.43 58.61
C ASN A 302 -32.82 1.35 59.35
N GLU A 303 -34.13 1.14 59.16
CA GLU A 303 -35.22 1.82 59.88
C GLU A 303 -35.97 0.87 60.85
N ARG A 304 -35.32 -0.20 61.32
CA ARG A 304 -35.76 -1.00 62.47
C ARG A 304 -34.64 -1.19 63.46
#